data_AF-A0A3D0JEW1-F1
#
_entry.id   AF-A0A3D0JEW1-F1
#
_cell.length_a   1.000
_cell.length_b   1.000
_cell.length_c   1.000
_cell.angle_alpha   90.00
_cell.angle_beta   90.00
_cell.angle_gamma   90.00
#
_symmetry.space_group_name_H-M   'P 1'
#
loop_
_entity.id
_entity.type
_entity.pdbx_description
1 polymer ?
#
loop_
_entity_poly.entity_id
_entity_poly.type
_entity_poly.pdbx_seq_one_letter_code
_entity_poly.pdbx_strand_id
1 'polypeptide(L)' 'IEVSYSGIDMDPVNRWIEEVKESFPGEEITVAPLSLSVACHIGPGALAIAQSKRIETPCAFS' A
#
# COMPACT_ATOMS: atom_id res chain seq x y z
N ILE A 1 -3.68 5.17 2.67
CA ILE A 1 -2.51 4.62 1.94
C ILE A 1 -2.58 3.11 2.00
N GLU A 2 -2.29 2.44 0.89
CA GLU A 2 -2.31 0.98 0.82
C GLU A 2 -0.89 0.46 0.57
N VAL A 3 -0.47 -0.52 1.36
CA VAL A 3 0.83 -1.17 1.28
C VAL A 3 0.62 -2.64 1.01
N SER A 4 1.39 -3.20 0.07
CA SER A 4 1.32 -4.63 -0.25
C SER A 4 2.68 -5.30 -0.40
N TYR A 5 2.77 -6.58 -0.03
CA TYR A 5 4.04 -7.32 -0.01
C TYR A 5 3.91 -8.77 -0.53
N SER A 6 4.94 -9.33 -1.17
CA SER A 6 4.92 -10.74 -1.63
C SER A 6 5.95 -11.61 -0.91
N GLY A 7 5.51 -12.75 -0.36
CA GLY A 7 6.35 -13.93 -0.07
C GLY A 7 7.71 -13.75 0.63
N ILE A 8 7.79 -13.00 1.75
CA ILE A 8 9.04 -12.79 2.52
C ILE A 8 8.83 -12.66 4.04
N ASP A 9 9.96 -12.68 4.77
CA ASP A 9 10.14 -12.21 6.15
C ASP A 9 9.47 -10.86 6.41
N MET A 10 8.79 -10.76 7.56
CA MET A 10 8.05 -9.57 7.94
C MET A 10 8.94 -8.46 8.50
N ASP A 11 10.16 -8.75 8.94
CA ASP A 11 11.10 -7.74 9.44
C ASP A 11 11.37 -6.58 8.45
N PRO A 12 11.80 -6.83 7.19
CA PRO A 12 11.97 -5.76 6.21
C PRO A 12 10.65 -5.07 5.84
N VAL A 13 9.53 -5.81 5.84
CA VAL A 13 8.19 -5.25 5.57
C VAL A 13 7.80 -4.27 6.66
N ASN A 14 8.00 -4.64 7.94
CA ASN A 14 7.64 -3.82 9.09
C ASN A 14 8.49 -2.55 9.15
N ARG A 15 9.80 -2.66 8.94
CA ARG A 15 10.68 -1.49 8.88
C ARG A 15 10.27 -0.51 7.79
N TRP A 16 9.92 -1.03 6.61
CA TRP A 16 9.44 -0.18 5.53
C TRP A 16 8.08 0.45 5.84
N ILE A 17 7.17 -0.25 6.52
CA ILE A 17 5.90 0.32 6.99
C ILE A 17 6.15 1.48 7.97
N GLU A 18 7.17 1.39 8.83
CA GLU A 18 7.56 2.51 9.71
C GLU A 18 8.03 3.72 8.90
N GLU A 19 8.90 3.52 7.91
CA GLU A 19 9.36 4.59 7.00
C GLU A 19 8.19 5.26 6.25
N VAL A 20 7.19 4.47 5.84
CA VAL A 20 5.97 4.98 5.20
C VAL A 20 5.11 5.77 6.20
N LYS A 21 4.97 5.31 7.45
CA LYS A 21 4.26 6.06 8.51
C LYS A 21 4.91 7.40 8.80
N GLU A 22 6.24 7.45 8.83
CA GLU A 22 6.99 8.69 9.03
C GLU A 22 6.85 9.64 7.84
N SER A 23 6.79 9.10 6.62
CA SER A 23 6.65 9.88 5.38
C SER A 23 5.23 10.42 5.17
N PHE A 24 4.20 9.73 5.70
CA PHE A 24 2.79 10.08 5.55
C PHE A 24 2.08 10.16 6.92
N PRO A 25 2.45 11.14 7.76
CA PRO A 25 1.88 11.26 9.10
C PRO A 25 0.39 11.60 9.03
N GLY A 26 -0.44 10.85 9.76
CA GLY A 26 -1.88 11.09 9.87
C GLY A 26 -2.74 10.40 8.81
N GLU A 27 -2.14 9.73 7.83
CA GLU A 27 -2.86 8.90 6.87
C GLU A 27 -3.08 7.49 7.44
N GLU A 28 -4.26 6.90 7.19
CA GLU A 28 -4.52 5.51 7.53
C GLU A 28 -3.75 4.59 6.57
N ILE A 29 -2.96 3.66 7.12
CA ILE A 29 -2.17 2.70 6.33
C ILE A 29 -2.78 1.32 6.45
N THR A 30 -3.23 0.79 5.32
CA THR A 30 -3.72 -0.58 5.19
C THR A 30 -2.64 -1.47 4.61
N VAL A 31 -2.32 -2.57 5.27
CA VAL A 31 -1.26 -3.51 4.86
C VAL A 31 -1.89 -4.85 4.50
N ALA A 32 -1.62 -5.36 3.30
CA ALA A 32 -2.14 -6.64 2.81
C ALA A 32 -1.12 -7.40 1.95
N PRO A 33 -1.17 -8.73 1.84
CA PRO A 33 -0.32 -9.46 0.90
C PRO A 33 -0.66 -9.11 -0.56
N LEU A 34 0.34 -9.12 -1.44
CA LEU A 34 0.17 -8.95 -2.88
C LEU A 34 -0.72 -10.06 -3.43
N SER A 35 -1.63 -9.71 -4.35
CA SER A 35 -2.43 -10.70 -5.08
C SER A 35 -1.55 -11.75 -5.75
N LEU A 36 -1.96 -13.02 -5.68
CA LEU A 36 -1.22 -14.15 -6.26
C LEU A 36 -0.90 -13.94 -7.75
N SER A 37 -1.83 -13.36 -8.51
CA SER A 37 -1.61 -13.07 -9.94
C SER A 37 -0.48 -12.06 -10.15
N VAL A 38 -0.34 -11.06 -9.28
CA VAL A 38 0.69 -10.02 -9.39
C VAL A 38 2.01 -10.53 -8.81
N ALA A 39 1.95 -11.26 -7.69
CA ALA A 39 3.11 -11.86 -7.04
C ALA A 39 3.83 -12.86 -7.95
N CYS A 40 3.11 -13.68 -8.72
CA CYS A 40 3.70 -14.63 -9.66
C CYS A 40 4.49 -13.96 -10.81
N HIS A 41 4.21 -12.71 -11.14
CA HIS A 41 4.91 -11.99 -12.22
C HIS A 41 6.04 -11.08 -11.73
N ILE A 42 5.90 -10.48 -10.54
CA ILE A 42 6.95 -9.63 -9.96
C ILE A 42 8.01 -10.48 -9.22
N GLY A 43 7.59 -11.61 -8.65
CA GLY A 43 8.42 -12.48 -7.82
C GLY A 43 8.23 -12.22 -6.31
N PRO A 44 8.79 -13.11 -5.48
CA PRO A 44 8.80 -12.95 -4.02
C PRO A 44 9.73 -11.80 -3.59
N GLY A 45 9.39 -11.15 -2.49
CA GLY A 45 10.14 -10.03 -1.90
C GLY A 45 9.77 -8.65 -2.41
N ALA A 46 8.68 -8.53 -3.16
CA ALA A 46 8.20 -7.24 -3.64
C ALA A 46 7.52 -6.45 -2.52
N LEU A 47 7.75 -5.13 -2.50
CA LEU A 47 7.06 -4.14 -1.68
C LEU A 47 6.37 -3.14 -2.60
N ALA A 48 5.10 -2.85 -2.36
CA ALA A 48 4.28 -1.94 -3.16
C ALA A 48 3.53 -0.95 -2.27
N ILE A 49 3.38 0.29 -2.74
CA ILE A 49 2.61 1.35 -2.10
C ILE A 49 1.67 1.99 -3.12
N ALA A 50 0.44 2.27 -2.70
CA ALA A 50 -0.55 2.98 -3.49
C ALA A 50 -1.22 4.08 -2.65
N GLN A 51 -1.44 5.22 -3.29
CA GLN A 51 -2.21 6.34 -2.74
C GLN A 51 -3.08 6.91 -3.85
N SER A 52 -4.33 7.19 -3.52
CA SER A 52 -5.32 7.74 -4.45
C SER A 52 -5.82 9.09 -3.93
N LYS A 53 -6.05 10.04 -4.84
CA LYS A 53 -6.64 11.34 -4.49
C LYS A 53 -8.15 11.18 -4.32
N ARG A 54 -8.69 11.64 -3.19
CA ARG A 54 -10.14 11.72 -3.01
C ARG A 54 -10.72 12.71 -4.01
N ILE A 55 -11.61 12.23 -4.88
CA ILE A 55 -12.41 13.09 -5.74
C ILE A 55 -13.64 13.54 -4.95
N GLU A 56 -13.75 14.84 -4.73
CA GLU A 56 -14.96 15.44 -4.16
C GLU A 56 -15.96 15.53 -5.31
N THR A 57 -17.02 14.74 -5.27
CA THR A 57 -18.08 14.84 -6.28
C THR A 57 -18.70 16.23 -6.16
N PRO A 58 -18.59 17.13 -7.16
CA PRO A 58 -19.39 18.34 -7.13
C PRO A 58 -20.85 17.90 -7.17
N CYS A 59 -21.66 18.43 -6.25
CA CYS A 59 -23.09 18.19 -6.19
C CYS A 59 -23.67 18.30 -7.60
N ALA A 60 -24.15 17.18 -8.14
CA ALA A 60 -24.69 17.11 -9.49
C ALA A 60 -25.98 17.94 -9.56
N PHE A 61 -26.09 18.76 -10.61
CA PHE A 61 -27.32 19.38 -11.15
C PHE A 61 -28.58 19.20 -10.30
N SER A 62 -28.98 20.26 -9.59
CA SER A 62 -30.37 20.51 -9.18
C SER A 62 -30.75 21.93 -9.58
#